data_AF-A0A7C7PBD2-F1
#
_entry.id   AF-A0A7C7PBD2-F1
#
_cell.length_a   1.000
_cell.length_b   1.000
_cell.length_c   1.000
_cell.angle_alpha   90.00
_cell.angle_beta   90.00
_cell.angle_gamma   90.00
#
_symmetry.space_group_name_H-M   'P 1'
#
loop_
_entity.id
_entity.type
_entity.pdbx_description
1 polymer ?
#
loop_
_entity_poly.entity_id
_entity_poly.type
_entity_poly.pdbx_seq_one_letter_code
_entity_poly.pdbx_strand_id
1 'polypeptide(L)'
;MVLLNQKTDVELVGHLMRRAAFGEPIDRLEEKAATAYETLVDDLINVDKFSRLNEDLLERHNIQHADEESRQWTRARWIYRMINSERPLEEKVALMWHDVFATGDSKVGNNPMMRTHYEMLRDYGLGNFRDLLLTLAKDPAMIYWLDQQMN
;
A
#
# COMPACT_ATOMS: atom_id res chain seq x y z
N MET A 1 38.91 10.07 13.64
CA MET A 1 37.87 9.90 12.60
C MET A 1 36.53 10.08 13.28
N VAL A 2 35.96 11.28 13.19
CA VAL A 2 34.69 11.61 13.85
C VAL A 2 33.57 11.07 12.95
N LEU A 3 32.89 10.02 13.37
CA LEU A 3 31.61 9.64 12.80
C LEU A 3 30.64 10.76 13.18
N LEU A 4 30.36 11.66 12.25
CA LEU A 4 29.30 12.67 12.44
C LEU A 4 28.01 11.89 12.68
N ASN A 5 27.47 12.04 13.89
CA ASN A 5 26.16 11.56 14.28
C ASN A 5 25.12 12.32 13.45
N GLN A 6 24.85 11.86 12.22
CA GLN A 6 23.86 12.46 11.32
C GLN A 6 22.47 12.08 11.80
N LYS A 7 22.04 12.72 12.89
CA LYS A 7 20.63 12.78 13.27
C LYS A 7 19.89 13.65 12.26
N THR A 8 18.83 13.10 11.68
CA THR A 8 17.88 13.85 10.87
C THR A 8 16.93 14.60 11.80
N ASP A 9 16.47 15.79 11.38
CA ASP A 9 15.43 16.51 12.13
C ASP A 9 14.14 15.67 12.17
N VAL A 10 13.59 15.47 13.38
CA VAL A 10 12.35 14.70 13.60
C VAL A 10 11.17 15.31 12.84
N GLU A 11 11.11 16.64 12.71
CA GLU A 11 10.04 17.30 11.95
C GLU A 11 10.13 16.97 10.45
N LEU A 12 11.36 16.89 9.93
CA LEU A 12 11.63 16.51 8.54
C LEU A 12 11.26 15.04 8.29
N VAL A 13 11.64 14.13 9.20
CA VAL A 13 11.21 12.72 9.14
C VAL A 13 9.69 12.62 9.20
N GLY A 14 9.05 13.36 10.09
CA GLY A 14 7.59 13.42 10.19
C GLY A 14 6.93 13.91 8.91
N HIS A 15 7.49 14.93 8.26
CA HIS A 15 7.01 15.39 6.95
C HIS A 15 7.13 14.30 5.89
N LEU A 16 8.29 13.65 5.79
CA LEU A 16 8.53 12.55 4.86
C LEU A 16 7.51 11.43 5.07
N MET A 17 7.32 10.94 6.30
CA MET A 17 6.40 9.84 6.60
C MET A 17 4.93 10.20 6.36
N ARG A 18 4.51 11.46 6.52
CA ARG A 18 3.14 11.87 6.14
C ARG A 18 2.91 11.86 4.62
N ARG A 19 3.95 12.07 3.82
CA ARG A 19 3.87 12.15 2.35
C ARG A 19 4.08 10.80 1.68
N ALA A 20 5.11 10.07 2.10
CA ALA A 20 5.51 8.78 1.54
C ALA A 20 4.83 7.57 2.22
N ALA A 21 4.19 7.78 3.39
CA ALA A 21 3.49 6.75 4.14
C ALA A 21 2.15 7.31 4.67
N PHE A 22 1.66 6.78 5.79
CA PHE A 22 0.42 7.19 6.46
C PHE A 22 0.67 8.04 7.72
N GLY A 23 1.91 8.52 7.90
CA GLY A 23 2.39 9.07 9.16
C GLY A 23 2.94 8.00 10.09
N GLU A 24 3.47 8.42 11.23
CA GLU A 24 4.05 7.57 12.27
C GLU A 24 3.83 8.23 13.64
N PRO A 25 3.73 7.45 14.73
CA PRO A 25 3.71 8.01 16.07
C PRO A 25 5.09 8.62 16.43
N ILE A 26 5.10 9.55 17.38
CA ILE A 26 6.27 10.39 17.67
C ILE A 26 7.50 9.58 18.11
N ASP A 27 7.31 8.52 18.89
CA ASP A 27 8.36 7.61 19.33
C ASP A 27 9.05 6.92 18.15
N ARG A 28 8.29 6.49 17.14
CA ARG A 28 8.83 5.93 15.89
C ARG A 28 9.55 6.96 15.03
N LEU A 29 9.05 8.20 15.02
CA LEU A 29 9.72 9.30 14.31
C LEU A 29 11.08 9.63 14.95
N GLU A 30 11.16 9.66 16.28
CA GLU A 30 12.42 9.85 17.02
C GLU A 30 13.41 8.70 16.79
N GLU A 31 12.93 7.45 16.72
CA GLU A 31 13.73 6.28 16.35
C GLU A 31 14.30 6.43 14.94
N LYS A 32 13.46 6.75 13.95
CA LYS A 32 13.87 6.93 12.55
C LYS A 32 14.82 8.11 12.38
N ALA A 33 14.65 9.19 13.16
CA ALA A 33 15.52 10.36 13.15
C ALA A 33 16.97 10.08 13.59
N ALA A 34 17.24 8.93 14.21
CA ALA A 34 18.60 8.45 14.44
C ALA A 34 19.32 7.98 13.15
N THR A 35 18.59 7.81 12.05
CA THR A 35 19.12 7.41 10.74
C THR A 35 19.29 8.63 9.83
N ALA A 36 20.28 8.56 8.92
CA ALA A 36 20.46 9.60 7.90
C ALA A 36 19.25 9.66 6.95
N TYR A 37 18.87 10.87 6.56
CA TYR A 37 17.67 11.13 5.76
C TYR A 37 17.71 10.36 4.42
N GLU A 38 18.86 10.35 3.76
CA GLU A 38 19.08 9.67 2.49
C GLU A 38 18.82 8.16 2.61
N THR A 39 19.24 7.54 3.71
CA THR A 39 18.97 6.13 3.98
C THR A 39 17.49 5.87 4.22
N LEU A 40 16.78 6.78 4.88
CA LEU A 40 15.32 6.66 5.04
C LEU A 40 14.59 6.74 3.69
N VAL A 41 15.04 7.64 2.80
CA VAL A 41 14.48 7.77 1.45
C VAL A 41 14.77 6.53 0.61
N ASP A 42 16.02 6.05 0.63
CA ASP A 42 16.41 4.85 -0.10
C ASP A 42 15.60 3.63 0.37
N ASP A 43 15.38 3.49 1.68
CA ASP A 43 14.57 2.40 2.23
C ASP A 43 13.09 2.48 1.81
N LEU A 44 12.53 3.70 1.71
CA LEU A 44 11.16 3.90 1.24
C LEU A 44 10.99 3.55 -0.24
N ILE A 45 11.95 3.90 -1.09
CA ILE A 45 11.87 3.68 -2.55
C ILE A 45 12.18 2.22 -2.89
N ASN A 46 13.13 1.60 -2.19
CA ASN A 46 13.55 0.22 -2.42
C ASN A 46 12.69 -0.77 -1.61
N VAL A 47 11.39 -0.81 -1.91
CA VAL A 47 10.40 -1.62 -1.17
C VAL A 47 10.76 -3.12 -1.10
N ASP A 48 11.48 -3.64 -2.10
CA ASP A 48 11.89 -5.04 -2.14
C ASP A 48 12.95 -5.44 -1.13
N LYS A 49 13.58 -4.46 -0.45
CA LYS A 49 14.45 -4.70 0.70
C LYS A 49 13.70 -5.35 1.88
N PHE A 50 12.41 -5.07 2.00
CA PHE A 50 11.55 -5.56 3.09
C PHE A 50 10.61 -6.63 2.56
N SER A 51 10.23 -7.64 3.35
CA SER A 51 9.19 -8.59 2.92
C SER A 51 7.80 -7.94 3.00
N ARG A 52 6.88 -8.35 2.11
CA ARG A 52 5.46 -8.02 2.31
C ARG A 52 4.95 -8.60 3.63
N LEU A 53 4.04 -7.88 4.26
CA LEU A 53 3.40 -8.27 5.51
C LEU A 53 2.77 -9.67 5.38
N ASN A 54 3.08 -10.56 6.31
CA ASN A 54 2.38 -11.82 6.46
C ASN A 54 1.02 -11.57 7.13
N GLU A 55 -0.06 -12.03 6.50
CA GLU A 55 -1.44 -11.84 6.94
C GLU A 55 -2.00 -13.03 7.73
N ASP A 56 -1.20 -14.07 7.99
CA ASP A 56 -1.56 -15.25 8.79
C ASP A 56 -2.15 -14.86 10.16
N LEU A 57 -1.62 -13.80 10.79
CA LEU A 57 -2.13 -13.32 12.08
C LEU A 57 -3.50 -12.64 11.93
N LEU A 58 -3.72 -11.87 10.87
CA LEU A 58 -5.00 -11.26 10.57
C LEU A 58 -6.06 -12.35 10.37
N GLU A 59 -5.73 -13.37 9.57
CA GLU A 59 -6.61 -14.49 9.25
C GLU A 59 -6.88 -15.39 10.46
N ARG A 60 -5.85 -15.72 11.25
CA ARG A 60 -5.97 -16.58 12.44
C ARG A 60 -6.84 -15.97 13.52
N HIS A 61 -6.65 -14.68 13.82
CA HIS A 61 -7.37 -14.02 14.91
C HIS A 61 -8.75 -13.52 14.50
N ASN A 62 -9.03 -13.45 13.20
CA ASN A 62 -10.32 -13.03 12.69
C ASN A 62 -10.83 -14.06 11.67
N ILE A 63 -11.24 -15.24 12.14
CA ILE A 63 -11.70 -16.36 11.29
C ILE A 63 -12.81 -15.94 10.30
N GLN A 64 -13.58 -14.91 10.64
CA GLN A 64 -14.58 -14.32 9.76
C GLN A 64 -13.97 -13.72 8.47
N HIS A 65 -12.67 -13.36 8.45
CA HIS A 65 -11.91 -13.00 7.23
C HIS A 65 -11.76 -14.15 6.23
N ALA A 66 -11.97 -15.41 6.64
CA ALA A 66 -12.00 -16.53 5.70
C ALA A 66 -13.15 -16.38 4.67
N ASP A 67 -14.17 -15.58 5.00
CA ASP A 67 -15.13 -15.11 4.01
C ASP A 67 -14.52 -14.00 3.14
N GLU A 68 -13.83 -14.44 2.09
CA GLU A 68 -13.21 -13.57 1.10
C GLU A 68 -14.21 -12.73 0.30
N GLU A 69 -15.49 -13.10 0.32
CA GLU A 69 -16.57 -12.36 -0.33
C GLU A 69 -17.11 -11.22 0.52
N SER A 70 -16.70 -11.10 1.77
CA SER A 70 -17.10 -10.01 2.65
C SER A 70 -16.38 -8.70 2.32
N ARG A 71 -17.19 -7.67 2.03
CA ARG A 71 -16.73 -6.29 1.83
C ARG A 71 -16.09 -5.68 3.06
N GLN A 72 -16.54 -6.08 4.25
CA GLN A 72 -15.93 -5.62 5.49
C GLN A 72 -14.49 -6.09 5.58
N TRP A 73 -14.24 -7.36 5.26
CA TRP A 73 -12.94 -7.98 5.43
C TRP A 73 -11.93 -7.59 4.37
N THR A 74 -12.37 -7.35 3.13
CA THR A 74 -11.51 -6.78 2.08
C THR A 74 -10.98 -5.40 2.47
N ARG A 75 -11.85 -4.52 3.01
CA ARG A 75 -11.43 -3.19 3.50
C ARG A 75 -10.54 -3.29 4.74
N ALA A 76 -10.87 -4.17 5.68
CA ALA A 76 -10.07 -4.37 6.88
C ALA A 76 -8.66 -4.85 6.55
N ARG A 77 -8.50 -5.73 5.55
CA ARG A 77 -7.21 -6.19 5.06
C ARG A 77 -6.34 -5.05 4.51
N TRP A 78 -6.91 -4.15 3.71
CA TRP A 78 -6.17 -3.01 3.18
C TRP A 78 -5.69 -2.08 4.29
N ILE A 79 -6.57 -1.75 5.25
CA ILE A 79 -6.21 -0.93 6.41
C ILE A 79 -5.13 -1.63 7.25
N TYR A 80 -5.25 -2.94 7.45
CA TYR A 80 -4.26 -3.73 8.18
C TYR A 80 -2.87 -3.61 7.54
N ARG A 81 -2.77 -3.69 6.21
CA ARG A 81 -1.51 -3.45 5.48
C ARG A 81 -1.00 -2.04 5.65
N MET A 82 -1.85 -1.02 5.48
CA MET A 82 -1.46 0.39 5.62
C MET A 82 -0.89 0.71 7.01
N ILE A 83 -1.32 -0.02 8.04
CA ILE A 83 -0.84 0.15 9.42
C ILE A 83 0.43 -0.67 9.70
N ASN A 84 0.51 -1.92 9.20
CA ASN A 84 1.52 -2.89 9.66
C ASN A 84 2.59 -3.23 8.62
N SER A 85 2.48 -2.77 7.37
CA SER A 85 3.45 -3.06 6.32
C SER A 85 4.75 -2.31 6.53
N GLU A 86 5.88 -3.01 6.39
CA GLU A 86 7.21 -2.39 6.28
C GLU A 86 7.47 -1.75 4.91
N ARG A 87 6.51 -1.88 3.96
CA ARG A 87 6.53 -1.27 2.63
C ARG A 87 5.48 -0.15 2.51
N PRO A 88 5.51 0.91 3.32
CA PRO A 88 4.41 1.88 3.37
C PRO A 88 4.23 2.66 2.06
N LEU A 89 5.30 2.88 1.30
CA LEU A 89 5.21 3.55 0.00
C LEU A 89 4.44 2.71 -1.03
N GLU A 90 4.61 1.38 -1.03
CA GLU A 90 3.86 0.45 -1.90
C GLU A 90 2.35 0.58 -1.63
N GLU A 91 1.93 0.54 -0.36
CA GLU A 91 0.52 0.65 0.02
C GLU A 91 -0.05 2.05 -0.25
N LYS A 92 0.75 3.11 -0.05
CA LYS A 92 0.38 4.49 -0.31
C LYS A 92 0.15 4.74 -1.80
N VAL A 93 1.04 4.23 -2.64
CA VAL A 93 0.96 4.35 -4.10
C VAL A 93 -0.19 3.51 -4.66
N ALA A 94 -0.42 2.30 -4.14
CA ALA A 94 -1.59 1.52 -4.51
C ALA A 94 -2.90 2.25 -4.20
N LEU A 95 -3.00 2.88 -3.01
CA LEU A 95 -4.17 3.69 -2.64
C LEU A 95 -4.33 4.93 -3.53
N MET A 96 -3.23 5.62 -3.85
CA MET A 96 -3.25 6.75 -4.78
C MET A 96 -3.76 6.32 -6.15
N TRP A 97 -3.26 5.21 -6.70
CA TRP A 97 -3.74 4.70 -7.99
C TRP A 97 -5.19 4.25 -7.96
N HIS A 98 -5.66 3.70 -6.84
CA HIS A 98 -7.07 3.34 -6.68
C HIS A 98 -7.98 4.59 -6.72
N ASP A 99 -7.51 5.73 -6.23
CA ASP A 99 -8.23 7.01 -6.32
C ASP A 99 -8.23 7.59 -7.74
N VAL A 100 -7.09 7.48 -8.44
CA VAL A 100 -6.93 7.95 -9.83
C VAL A 100 -7.71 7.07 -10.82
N PHE A 101 -7.55 5.75 -10.73
CA PHE A 101 -8.27 4.76 -11.53
C PHE A 101 -9.48 4.27 -10.74
N ALA A 102 -10.41 5.19 -10.49
CA ALA A 102 -11.55 4.96 -9.63
C ALA A 102 -12.31 3.70 -10.01
N THR A 103 -12.28 2.71 -9.11
CA THR A 103 -13.16 1.54 -9.06
C THR A 103 -13.79 1.46 -7.68
N GLY A 104 -14.86 0.68 -7.55
CA GLY A 104 -15.56 0.62 -6.27
C GLY A 104 -16.49 -0.57 -6.14
N ASP A 105 -16.49 -1.11 -4.93
CA ASP A 105 -17.38 -2.19 -4.54
C ASP A 105 -18.87 -1.83 -4.72
N SER A 106 -19.25 -0.55 -4.59
CA SER A 106 -20.62 -0.07 -4.76
C SER A 106 -21.25 -0.43 -6.12
N LYS A 107 -20.42 -0.63 -7.15
CA LYS A 107 -20.84 -1.15 -8.46
C LYS A 107 -20.37 -2.59 -8.67
N VAL A 108 -19.09 -2.90 -8.39
CA VAL A 108 -18.50 -4.20 -8.71
C VAL A 108 -19.17 -5.33 -7.93
N GLY A 109 -19.50 -5.12 -6.65
CA GLY A 109 -20.20 -6.09 -5.80
C GLY A 109 -19.49 -7.43 -5.57
N ASN A 110 -18.30 -7.61 -6.16
CA ASN A 110 -17.49 -8.82 -6.08
C ASN A 110 -16.15 -8.50 -5.41
N ASN A 111 -15.99 -8.96 -4.17
CA ASN A 111 -14.82 -8.66 -3.35
C ASN A 111 -13.53 -9.33 -3.82
N PRO A 112 -13.53 -10.57 -4.33
CA PRO A 112 -12.36 -11.15 -4.99
C PRO A 112 -11.84 -10.30 -6.17
N MET A 113 -12.72 -9.71 -6.97
CA MET A 113 -12.33 -8.79 -8.05
C MET A 113 -11.71 -7.52 -7.48
N MET A 114 -12.32 -6.89 -6.46
CA MET A 114 -11.75 -5.70 -5.80
C MET A 114 -10.39 -5.97 -5.15
N ARG A 115 -10.22 -7.15 -4.54
CA ARG A 115 -8.95 -7.59 -3.98
C ARG A 115 -7.89 -7.73 -5.07
N THR A 116 -8.21 -8.44 -6.15
CA THR A 116 -7.30 -8.64 -7.29
C THR A 116 -6.87 -7.30 -7.89
N HIS A 117 -7.81 -6.36 -8.03
CA HIS A 117 -7.54 -5.00 -8.49
C HIS A 117 -6.50 -4.30 -7.60
N TYR A 118 -6.66 -4.36 -6.27
CA TYR A 118 -5.70 -3.77 -5.35
C TYR A 118 -4.33 -4.44 -5.37
N GLU A 119 -4.26 -5.78 -5.47
CA GLU A 119 -2.98 -6.47 -5.63
C GLU A 119 -2.26 -6.04 -6.91
N MET A 120 -2.98 -5.89 -8.02
CA MET A 120 -2.41 -5.39 -9.28
C MET A 120 -1.84 -3.96 -9.10
N LEU A 121 -2.55 -3.07 -8.39
CA LEU A 121 -2.03 -1.73 -8.10
C LEU A 121 -0.78 -1.76 -7.20
N ARG A 122 -0.67 -2.72 -6.28
CA ARG A 122 0.55 -2.91 -5.45
C ARG A 122 1.71 -3.43 -6.29
N ASP A 123 1.45 -4.43 -7.14
CA ASP A 123 2.49 -5.08 -7.96
C ASP A 123 3.06 -4.17 -9.05
N TYR A 124 2.22 -3.34 -9.67
CA TYR A 124 2.62 -2.51 -10.82
C TYR A 124 2.72 -1.02 -10.51
N GLY A 125 2.20 -0.54 -9.37
CA GLY A 125 2.03 0.88 -9.08
C GLY A 125 3.32 1.69 -8.94
N LEU A 126 4.42 1.06 -8.52
CA LEU A 126 5.76 1.66 -8.43
C LEU A 126 6.60 1.41 -9.69
N GLY A 127 6.10 0.62 -10.64
CA GLY A 127 6.83 0.16 -11.80
C GLY A 127 6.61 1.00 -13.05
N ASN A 128 6.67 0.34 -14.21
CA ASN A 128 6.47 0.99 -15.49
C ASN A 128 4.99 1.36 -15.71
N PHE A 129 4.72 2.62 -16.04
CA PHE A 129 3.37 3.11 -16.26
C PHE A 129 2.63 2.41 -17.42
N ARG A 130 3.34 2.03 -18.49
CA ARG A 130 2.75 1.26 -19.59
C ARG A 130 2.26 -0.10 -19.11
N ASP A 131 3.06 -0.78 -18.30
CA ASP A 131 2.70 -2.12 -17.80
C ASP A 131 1.50 -2.03 -16.86
N LEU A 132 1.46 -1.02 -15.98
CA LEU A 132 0.31 -0.70 -15.14
C LEU A 132 -0.97 -0.49 -15.97
N LEU A 133 -0.92 0.32 -17.03
CA LEU A 133 -2.10 0.55 -17.87
C LEU A 133 -2.54 -0.71 -18.62
N LEU A 134 -1.60 -1.54 -19.08
CA LEU A 134 -1.90 -2.78 -19.80
C LEU A 134 -2.53 -3.84 -18.88
N THR A 135 -2.10 -3.93 -17.63
CA THR A 135 -2.69 -4.85 -16.65
C THR A 135 -4.04 -4.33 -16.16
N LEU A 136 -4.15 -3.02 -15.88
CA LEU A 136 -5.42 -2.36 -15.53
C LEU A 136 -6.49 -2.57 -16.61
N ALA A 137 -6.14 -2.47 -17.90
CA ALA A 137 -7.10 -2.66 -18.99
C ALA A 137 -7.70 -4.09 -19.06
N LYS A 138 -7.06 -5.07 -18.40
CA LYS A 138 -7.50 -6.47 -18.32
C LYS A 138 -8.08 -6.82 -16.95
N ASP A 139 -8.06 -5.88 -16.01
CA ASP A 139 -8.51 -6.10 -14.64
C ASP A 139 -10.04 -6.32 -14.61
N PRO A 140 -10.54 -7.42 -14.01
CA PRO A 140 -11.96 -7.71 -13.98
C PRO A 140 -12.79 -6.62 -13.29
N ALA A 141 -12.31 -6.04 -12.19
CA ALA A 141 -13.05 -4.99 -11.48
C ALA A 141 -13.18 -3.74 -12.35
N MET A 142 -12.13 -3.35 -13.06
CA MET A 142 -12.14 -2.22 -13.99
C MET A 142 -13.03 -2.47 -15.22
N ILE A 143 -12.96 -3.67 -15.81
CA ILE A 143 -13.82 -4.06 -16.93
C ILE A 143 -15.30 -3.91 -16.54
N TYR A 144 -15.67 -4.48 -15.38
CA TYR A 144 -17.04 -4.38 -14.86
C TYR A 144 -17.42 -2.94 -14.51
N TRP A 145 -16.52 -2.20 -13.88
CA TRP A 145 -16.74 -0.81 -13.50
C TRP A 145 -17.03 0.09 -14.70
N LEU A 146 -16.40 -0.17 -15.85
CA LEU A 146 -16.56 0.60 -17.08
C LEU A 146 -17.63 0.04 -18.05
N ASP A 147 -18.39 -0.97 -17.63
CA ASP A 147 -19.39 -1.67 -18.45
C ASP A 147 -18.83 -2.31 -19.73
N GLN A 148 -17.53 -2.64 -19.76
CA GLN A 148 -16.86 -3.20 -20.94
C GLN A 148 -17.26 -4.65 -21.23
N GLN A 149 -17.82 -5.37 -20.26
CA GLN A 149 -18.39 -6.70 -20.44
C GLN A 149 -19.62 -6.73 -21.36
N MET A 150 -20.19 -5.56 -21.68
CA MET A 150 -21.37 -5.40 -22.52
C MET A 150 -21.03 -5.02 -23.97
N ASN A 151 -19.75 -4.83 -24.30
CA ASN A 151 -19.25 -4.36 -25.60
C ASN A 151 -18.61 -5.50 -26.40
#